data_AF-A0A072NWB1-F1
#
_entry.id   AF-A0A072NWB1-F1
#
_cell.length_a   1.000
_cell.length_b   1.000
_cell.length_c   1.000
_cell.angle_alpha   90.00
_cell.angle_beta   90.00
_cell.angle_gamma   90.00
#
_symmetry.space_group_name_H-M   'P 1'
#
loop_
_entity.id
_entity.type
_entity.pdbx_description
1 polymer ?
#
loop_
_entity_poly.entity_id
_entity_poly.type
_entity_poly.pdbx_seq_one_letter_code
_entity_poly.pdbx_strand_id
1 'polypeptide(L)'
;MLRLAPVLRPRWTWRYALGVTAATYLIYCFLFASPLFSSKLPHYTGPHAVGAIDIEAPVEARRAHEARFKHDNEPAFQVETVLFTLYYPATKGIVSTKPQHLWVPRPLGIVGAGYARFAHISNTVTDSIFTFALWVLVGRTTIPAQVDVPLHGSLASEVQTPGNTAHALSTSSDSLPVMVFSHGFASSRTQYTRYLGELASRGFVVAALEHRDGSAPGSIVMRQNAEHEHRLMFALRHLRHDSGLDGASFKQAQLDFRQIEIEETVRVLRHIDEGRGDQIFAGNLRGEGQDLKGWRGRLAINNATIGGHSFGATLALQTLKDGPSTALPFGGAVVLDP
;
A
#
# COMPACT_ATOMS: atom_id res chain seq x y z
N MET A 1 -16.02 57.44 -23.26
CA MET A 1 -16.49 56.60 -22.13
C MET A 1 -16.87 55.21 -22.66
N LEU A 2 -16.00 54.21 -22.50
CA LEU A 2 -16.28 52.84 -22.93
C LEU A 2 -17.33 52.22 -22.00
N ARG A 3 -18.52 51.90 -22.54
CA ARG A 3 -19.55 51.14 -21.81
C ARG A 3 -19.16 49.66 -21.84
N LEU A 4 -18.73 49.13 -20.69
CA LEU A 4 -18.55 47.69 -20.48
C LEU A 4 -19.85 46.93 -20.75
N ALA A 5 -19.73 45.76 -21.39
CA ALA A 5 -20.84 44.87 -21.74
C ALA A 5 -21.68 44.50 -20.50
N PRO A 6 -23.02 44.31 -20.60
CA PRO A 6 -23.90 44.04 -19.47
C PRO A 6 -23.53 42.80 -18.63
N VAL A 7 -22.81 41.85 -19.22
CA VAL A 7 -22.28 40.65 -18.56
C VAL A 7 -21.24 40.98 -17.46
N LEU A 8 -20.61 42.15 -17.53
CA LEU A 8 -19.62 42.63 -16.57
C LEU A 8 -20.20 43.58 -15.50
N ARG A 9 -21.53 43.69 -15.41
CA ARG A 9 -22.21 44.42 -14.34
C ARG A 9 -22.77 43.42 -13.32
N PRO A 10 -22.00 43.01 -12.29
CA PRO A 10 -22.46 42.01 -11.35
C PRO A 10 -23.66 42.57 -10.58
N ARG A 11 -24.84 41.99 -10.78
CA ARG A 11 -25.93 42.14 -9.82
C ARG A 11 -25.52 41.31 -8.61
N TRP A 12 -25.09 41.98 -7.55
CA TRP A 12 -24.72 41.40 -6.26
C TRP A 12 -25.93 40.69 -5.65
N THR A 13 -26.22 39.51 -6.18
CA THR A 13 -27.20 38.58 -5.66
C THR A 13 -26.45 37.54 -4.85
N TRP A 14 -27.09 36.99 -3.82
CA TRP A 14 -26.45 35.97 -2.99
C TRP A 14 -25.99 34.75 -3.84
N ARG A 15 -26.72 34.43 -4.92
CA ARG A 15 -26.35 33.39 -5.90
C ARG A 15 -25.07 33.71 -6.66
N TYR A 16 -24.87 34.97 -7.04
CA TYR A 16 -23.64 35.43 -7.68
C TYR A 16 -22.47 35.38 -6.70
N ALA A 17 -22.66 35.85 -5.46
CA ALA A 17 -21.62 35.76 -4.43
C ALA A 17 -21.23 34.30 -4.16
N LEU A 18 -22.20 33.40 -4.01
CA LEU A 18 -21.94 31.97 -3.78
C LEU A 18 -21.26 31.31 -4.99
N GLY A 19 -21.68 31.67 -6.21
CA GLY A 19 -21.03 31.23 -7.44
C GLY A 19 -19.59 31.71 -7.58
N VAL A 20 -19.30 32.98 -7.24
CA VAL A 20 -17.94 33.54 -7.25
C VAL A 20 -17.08 32.91 -6.16
N THR A 21 -17.61 32.69 -4.95
CA THR A 21 -16.88 32.01 -3.87
C THR A 21 -16.58 30.56 -4.24
N ALA A 22 -17.54 29.83 -4.79
CA ALA A 22 -17.33 28.46 -5.28
C ALA A 22 -16.31 28.43 -6.42
N ALA A 23 -16.42 29.32 -7.41
CA ALA A 23 -15.46 29.41 -8.51
C ALA A 23 -14.05 29.81 -8.03
N THR A 24 -13.94 30.75 -7.09
CA THR A 24 -12.65 31.15 -6.49
C THR A 24 -12.05 30.02 -5.66
N TYR A 25 -12.86 29.27 -4.91
CA TYR A 25 -12.42 28.09 -4.17
C TYR A 25 -11.98 26.96 -5.10
N LEU A 26 -12.71 26.72 -6.19
CA LEU A 26 -12.33 25.76 -7.23
C LEU A 26 -11.04 26.18 -7.94
N ILE A 27 -10.89 27.47 -8.29
CA ILE A 27 -9.66 28.02 -8.89
C ILE A 27 -8.50 27.93 -7.90
N TYR A 28 -8.70 28.24 -6.62
CA TYR A 28 -7.70 28.06 -5.57
C TYR A 28 -7.29 26.58 -5.45
N CYS A 29 -8.27 25.68 -5.38
CA CYS A 29 -8.01 24.24 -5.31
C CYS A 29 -7.30 23.71 -6.57
N PHE A 30 -7.62 24.26 -7.74
CA PHE A 30 -6.95 23.96 -9.00
C PHE A 30 -5.50 24.48 -9.05
N LEU A 31 -5.30 25.77 -8.73
CA LEU A 31 -3.98 26.42 -8.76
C LEU A 31 -3.01 25.85 -7.72
N PHE A 32 -3.51 25.47 -6.55
CA PHE A 32 -2.70 24.92 -5.46
C PHE A 32 -2.78 23.40 -5.35
N ALA A 33 -3.47 22.74 -6.29
CA ALA A 33 -3.75 21.32 -6.31
C ALA A 33 -4.27 20.78 -4.95
N SER A 34 -5.13 21.56 -4.28
CA SER A 34 -5.71 21.28 -2.96
C SER A 34 -7.05 20.54 -3.09
N PRO A 35 -7.29 19.43 -2.36
CA PRO A 35 -8.57 18.72 -2.40
C PRO A 35 -9.69 19.59 -1.82
N LEU A 36 -10.89 19.53 -2.40
CA LEU A 36 -12.05 20.30 -1.94
C LEU A 36 -12.61 19.79 -0.59
N PHE A 37 -12.34 18.52 -0.24
CA PHE A 37 -12.95 17.85 0.92
C PHE A 37 -12.02 16.88 1.68
N SER A 38 -10.72 16.86 1.40
CA SER A 38 -9.81 15.94 2.09
C SER A 38 -9.62 16.38 3.55
N SER A 39 -10.15 15.60 4.48
CA SER A 39 -9.71 15.66 5.88
C SER A 39 -8.39 14.89 6.05
N LYS A 40 -7.64 15.22 7.11
CA LYS A 40 -6.48 14.41 7.50
C LYS A 40 -6.97 13.08 8.06
N LEU A 41 -6.25 11.99 7.76
CA LEU A 41 -6.50 10.73 8.44
C LEU A 41 -6.24 10.89 9.95
N PRO A 42 -7.04 10.25 10.82
CA PRO A 42 -6.83 10.32 12.26
C PRO A 42 -5.44 9.80 12.66
N HIS A 43 -4.82 10.45 13.64
CA HIS A 43 -3.57 9.97 14.23
C HIS A 43 -3.77 8.62 14.94
N TYR A 44 -2.70 7.85 15.04
CA TYR A 44 -2.65 6.63 15.83
C TYR A 44 -2.58 6.94 17.32
N THR A 45 -3.17 6.10 18.15
CA THR A 45 -3.36 6.39 19.59
C THR A 45 -2.42 5.62 20.52
N GLY A 46 -1.58 4.73 19.96
CA GLY A 46 -0.64 3.93 20.74
C GLY A 46 0.53 4.71 21.35
N PRO A 47 1.33 4.05 22.19
CA PRO A 47 2.48 4.65 22.86
C PRO A 47 3.61 5.06 21.91
N HIS A 48 3.76 4.41 20.76
CA HIS A 48 4.82 4.69 19.78
C HIS A 48 4.34 5.60 18.65
N ALA A 49 5.27 6.35 18.05
CA ALA A 49 5.04 6.88 16.71
C ALA A 49 5.05 5.71 15.71
N VAL A 50 4.66 5.98 14.46
CA VAL A 50 4.61 4.93 13.42
C VAL A 50 5.52 5.32 12.28
N GLY A 51 6.43 4.41 11.94
CA GLY A 51 7.22 4.46 10.72
C GLY A 51 6.52 3.74 9.57
N ALA A 52 6.87 4.11 8.34
CA ALA A 52 6.42 3.43 7.11
C ALA A 52 7.59 3.23 6.13
N ILE A 53 7.72 2.03 5.56
CA ILE A 53 8.68 1.73 4.48
C ILE A 53 7.96 0.95 3.38
N ASP A 54 7.95 1.45 2.16
CA ASP A 54 7.55 0.70 0.97
C ASP A 54 8.72 -0.16 0.49
N ILE A 55 8.53 -1.48 0.43
CA ILE A 55 9.50 -2.43 -0.10
C ILE A 55 8.93 -3.05 -1.36
N GLU A 56 9.62 -2.86 -2.49
CA GLU A 56 9.43 -3.63 -3.71
C GLU A 56 10.67 -4.49 -3.96
N ALA A 57 10.56 -5.78 -3.65
CA ALA A 57 11.66 -6.73 -3.74
C ALA A 57 11.48 -7.64 -4.97
N PRO A 58 12.52 -7.84 -5.80
CA PRO A 58 12.49 -8.83 -6.87
C PRO A 58 12.43 -10.24 -6.29
N VAL A 59 11.73 -11.14 -6.99
CA VAL A 59 11.60 -12.54 -6.62
C VAL A 59 11.95 -13.43 -7.80
N GLU A 60 12.24 -14.70 -7.53
CA GLU A 60 12.30 -15.70 -8.60
C GLU A 60 10.91 -15.79 -9.25
N ALA A 61 10.85 -15.74 -10.59
CA ALA A 61 9.60 -15.70 -11.29
C ALA A 61 8.79 -16.97 -11.03
N ARG A 62 7.64 -16.83 -10.38
CA ARG A 62 6.74 -17.94 -10.03
C ARG A 62 5.38 -17.72 -10.67
N ARG A 63 4.84 -18.77 -11.28
CA ARG A 63 3.54 -18.71 -11.97
C ARG A 63 2.48 -19.44 -11.16
N ALA A 64 1.42 -18.74 -10.79
CA ALA A 64 0.27 -19.34 -10.11
C ALA A 64 -0.68 -20.05 -11.09
N HIS A 65 -0.76 -19.55 -12.33
CA HIS A 65 -1.61 -20.15 -13.36
C HIS A 65 -1.10 -19.81 -14.78
N GLU A 66 -1.33 -20.70 -15.75
CA GLU A 66 -0.93 -20.54 -17.16
C GLU A 66 -1.80 -19.56 -17.98
N ALA A 67 -2.73 -18.85 -17.34
CA ALA A 67 -3.63 -17.97 -18.07
C ALA A 67 -2.87 -16.75 -18.59
N ARG A 68 -3.22 -16.32 -19.80
CA ARG A 68 -2.60 -15.19 -20.50
C ARG A 68 -3.63 -14.15 -20.88
N PHE A 69 -3.20 -12.90 -20.99
CA PHE A 69 -4.08 -11.83 -21.44
C PHE A 69 -4.38 -11.91 -22.94
N LYS A 70 -5.55 -11.38 -23.35
CA LYS A 70 -5.94 -11.31 -24.77
C LYS A 70 -5.13 -10.31 -25.59
N HIS A 71 -4.66 -9.23 -24.98
CA HIS A 71 -4.17 -8.05 -25.70
C HIS A 71 -2.70 -8.14 -26.09
N ASP A 72 -1.87 -8.80 -25.27
CA ASP A 72 -0.42 -8.90 -25.45
C ASP A 72 0.11 -10.35 -25.31
N ASN A 73 -0.75 -11.31 -24.92
CA ASN A 73 -0.40 -12.71 -24.66
C ASN A 73 0.57 -12.92 -23.48
N GLU A 74 0.75 -11.90 -22.63
CA GLU A 74 1.60 -11.98 -21.44
C GLU A 74 0.96 -12.83 -20.33
N PRO A 75 1.75 -13.50 -19.48
CA PRO A 75 1.25 -14.25 -18.33
C PRO A 75 0.45 -13.36 -17.37
N ALA A 76 -0.78 -13.76 -17.06
CA ALA A 76 -1.66 -12.99 -16.18
C ALA A 76 -1.38 -13.20 -14.69
N PHE A 77 -0.81 -14.36 -14.34
CA PHE A 77 -0.58 -14.79 -12.96
C PHE A 77 0.88 -15.17 -12.72
N GLN A 78 1.81 -14.33 -13.15
CA GLN A 78 3.24 -14.46 -12.88
C GLN A 78 3.70 -13.41 -11.86
N VAL A 79 4.28 -13.86 -10.76
CA VAL A 79 4.87 -13.01 -9.71
C VAL A 79 6.35 -12.80 -10.04
N GLU A 80 6.76 -11.54 -10.18
CA GLU A 80 8.14 -11.13 -10.49
C GLU A 80 8.75 -10.25 -9.40
N THR A 81 7.91 -9.52 -8.68
CA THR A 81 8.27 -8.76 -7.49
C THR A 81 7.17 -8.93 -6.44
N VAL A 82 7.49 -8.65 -5.18
CA VAL A 82 6.51 -8.40 -4.12
C VAL A 82 6.59 -6.95 -3.67
N LEU A 83 5.43 -6.33 -3.44
CA LEU A 83 5.31 -4.97 -2.92
C LEU A 83 4.48 -4.98 -1.65
N PHE A 84 5.03 -4.39 -0.60
CA PHE A 84 4.33 -4.20 0.65
C PHE A 84 4.82 -2.97 1.38
N THR A 85 3.96 -2.39 2.21
CA THR A 85 4.33 -1.34 3.16
C THR A 85 4.55 -1.96 4.54
N LEU A 86 5.70 -1.74 5.14
CA LEU A 86 5.94 -2.00 6.55
C LEU A 86 5.42 -0.83 7.39
N TYR A 87 4.49 -1.08 8.30
CA TYR A 87 4.18 -0.18 9.42
C TYR A 87 4.83 -0.72 10.68
N TYR A 88 5.56 0.12 11.41
CA TYR A 88 6.36 -0.32 12.56
C TYR A 88 6.44 0.76 13.65
N PRO A 89 6.71 0.37 14.91
CA PRO A 89 6.90 1.33 15.99
C PRO A 89 8.16 2.18 15.74
N ALA A 90 7.99 3.50 15.78
CA ALA A 90 9.05 4.49 15.71
C ALA A 90 9.09 5.32 16.99
N THR A 91 10.22 5.95 17.25
CA THR A 91 10.38 6.83 18.41
C THR A 91 9.64 8.15 18.19
N LYS A 92 8.93 8.62 19.22
CA LYS A 92 8.20 9.88 19.19
C LYS A 92 9.16 11.06 19.00
N GLY A 93 8.72 12.06 18.22
CA GLY A 93 9.50 13.26 17.94
C GLY A 93 10.44 13.14 16.73
N ILE A 94 10.69 11.93 16.22
CA ILE A 94 11.44 11.76 14.96
C ILE A 94 10.57 12.23 13.78
N VAL A 95 11.17 13.03 12.91
CA VAL A 95 10.56 13.54 11.69
C VAL A 95 11.35 13.01 10.50
N SER A 96 10.64 12.44 9.53
CA SER A 96 11.24 11.95 8.29
C SER A 96 11.74 13.10 7.41
N THR A 97 12.84 12.88 6.71
CA THR A 97 13.31 13.75 5.61
C THR A 97 12.63 13.43 4.27
N LYS A 98 11.93 12.29 4.19
CA LYS A 98 11.22 11.84 2.98
C LYS A 98 9.77 12.35 2.96
N PRO A 99 9.19 12.54 1.76
CA PRO A 99 7.79 12.88 1.65
C PRO A 99 6.93 11.78 2.28
N GLN A 100 5.84 12.16 2.95
CA GLN A 100 4.88 11.19 3.48
C GLN A 100 4.23 10.39 2.35
N HIS A 101 3.95 9.12 2.63
CA HIS A 101 3.13 8.30 1.73
C HIS A 101 1.72 8.89 1.58
N LEU A 102 1.24 8.88 0.34
CA LEU A 102 -0.14 9.25 0.02
C LEU A 102 -1.07 8.07 0.32
N TRP A 103 -2.28 8.37 0.80
CA TRP A 103 -3.30 7.37 1.06
C TRP A 103 -3.75 6.66 -0.23
N VAL A 104 -3.84 7.40 -1.33
CA VAL A 104 -4.02 6.84 -2.67
C VAL A 104 -2.70 6.97 -3.44
N PRO A 105 -2.06 5.86 -3.84
CA PRO A 105 -0.77 5.89 -4.50
C PRO A 105 -0.85 6.54 -5.88
N ARG A 106 0.28 7.10 -6.32
CA ARG A 106 0.43 7.68 -7.65
C ARG A 106 0.89 6.60 -8.66
N PRO A 107 0.54 6.74 -9.94
CA PRO A 107 -0.31 7.78 -10.54
C PRO A 107 -1.81 7.50 -10.35
N LEU A 108 -2.59 8.55 -10.07
CA LEU A 108 -4.04 8.42 -9.84
C LEU A 108 -4.81 7.89 -11.06
N GLY A 109 -4.27 8.06 -12.27
CA GLY A 109 -4.86 7.54 -13.50
C GLY A 109 -5.01 6.02 -13.51
N ILE A 110 -4.03 5.32 -12.95
CA ILE A 110 -4.06 3.85 -12.83
C ILE A 110 -5.16 3.44 -11.85
N VAL A 111 -5.19 4.06 -10.67
CA VAL A 111 -6.20 3.76 -9.64
C VAL A 111 -7.62 4.11 -10.12
N GLY A 112 -7.78 5.25 -10.78
CA GLY A 112 -9.05 5.69 -11.35
C GLY A 112 -9.59 4.74 -12.42
N ALA A 113 -8.76 4.36 -13.39
CA ALA A 113 -9.11 3.35 -14.39
C ALA A 113 -9.43 2.00 -13.73
N GLY A 114 -8.70 1.63 -12.69
CA GLY A 114 -8.96 0.46 -11.84
C GLY A 114 -10.37 0.42 -11.27
N TYR A 115 -10.81 1.50 -10.62
CA TYR A 115 -12.15 1.60 -10.07
C TYR A 115 -13.23 1.64 -11.15
N ALA A 116 -12.96 2.28 -12.29
CA ALA A 116 -13.89 2.25 -13.42
C ALA A 116 -14.04 0.82 -13.99
N ARG A 117 -12.96 0.02 -14.01
CA ARG A 117 -12.99 -1.40 -14.39
C ARG A 117 -13.76 -2.25 -13.40
N PHE A 118 -13.58 -1.98 -12.10
CA PHE A 118 -14.35 -2.60 -11.02
C PHE A 118 -15.86 -2.33 -11.19
N ALA A 119 -16.23 -1.10 -11.51
CA ALA A 119 -17.61 -0.69 -11.77
C ALA A 119 -18.14 -1.13 -13.15
N HIS A 120 -17.36 -1.89 -13.95
CA HIS A 120 -17.72 -2.36 -15.29
C HIS A 120 -18.07 -1.27 -16.32
N ILE A 121 -17.59 -0.04 -16.11
CA ILE A 121 -17.88 1.12 -16.97
C ILE A 121 -16.62 1.78 -17.55
N SER A 122 -15.45 1.15 -17.39
CA SER A 122 -14.16 1.69 -17.85
C SER A 122 -14.14 2.03 -19.34
N ASN A 123 -13.79 3.28 -19.61
CA ASN A 123 -13.49 3.90 -20.89
C ASN A 123 -12.72 5.20 -20.60
N THR A 124 -12.13 5.82 -21.63
CA THR A 124 -11.29 7.02 -21.44
C THR A 124 -11.99 8.17 -20.71
N VAL A 125 -13.31 8.32 -20.88
CA VAL A 125 -14.12 9.36 -20.21
C VAL A 125 -14.34 9.01 -18.75
N THR A 126 -14.81 7.78 -18.46
CA THR A 126 -15.07 7.35 -17.08
C THR A 126 -13.78 7.24 -16.27
N ASP A 127 -12.70 6.70 -16.85
CA ASP A 127 -11.39 6.64 -16.22
C ASP A 127 -10.90 8.04 -15.83
N SER A 128 -11.11 9.05 -16.69
CA SER A 128 -10.80 10.45 -16.41
C SER A 128 -11.67 11.04 -15.29
N ILE A 129 -12.97 10.71 -15.26
CA ILE A 129 -13.90 11.14 -14.19
C ILE A 129 -13.45 10.57 -12.85
N PHE A 130 -13.17 9.27 -12.76
CA PHE A 130 -12.68 8.64 -11.53
C PHE A 130 -11.33 9.22 -11.10
N THR A 131 -10.41 9.42 -12.04
CA THR A 131 -9.10 10.03 -11.77
C THR A 131 -9.26 11.44 -11.19
N PHE A 132 -10.11 12.26 -11.81
CA PHE A 132 -10.40 13.61 -11.34
C PHE A 132 -11.07 13.60 -9.97
N ALA A 133 -12.05 12.72 -9.74
CA ALA A 133 -12.71 12.58 -8.45
C ALA A 133 -11.73 12.19 -7.35
N LEU A 134 -10.84 11.21 -7.60
CA LEU A 134 -9.78 10.83 -6.65
C LEU A 134 -8.84 11.99 -6.37
N TRP A 135 -8.43 12.74 -7.41
CA TRP A 135 -7.58 13.91 -7.23
C TRP A 135 -8.25 14.98 -6.36
N VAL A 136 -9.52 15.31 -6.63
CA VAL A 136 -10.31 16.30 -5.89
C VAL A 136 -10.56 15.90 -4.44
N LEU A 137 -10.82 14.61 -4.17
CA LEU A 137 -11.26 14.16 -2.86
C LEU A 137 -10.10 13.75 -1.95
N VAL A 138 -9.11 13.05 -2.50
CA VAL A 138 -8.10 12.32 -1.72
C VAL A 138 -6.67 12.47 -2.24
N GLY A 139 -6.47 13.26 -3.30
CA GLY A 139 -5.19 13.33 -4.02
C GLY A 139 -3.99 13.87 -3.23
N ARG A 140 -4.24 14.48 -2.06
CA ARG A 140 -3.23 14.92 -1.09
C ARG A 140 -3.37 14.31 0.30
N THR A 141 -4.31 13.38 0.50
CA THR A 141 -4.47 12.74 1.81
C THR A 141 -3.20 11.94 2.08
N THR A 142 -2.50 12.24 3.17
CA THR A 142 -1.30 11.51 3.57
C THR A 142 -1.60 10.53 4.68
N ILE A 143 -0.81 9.46 4.73
CA ILE A 143 -0.82 8.49 5.81
C ILE A 143 -0.08 9.10 7.00
N PRO A 144 -0.62 9.03 8.24
CA PRO A 144 -0.02 9.66 9.41
C PRO A 144 1.16 8.84 9.99
N ALA A 145 2.08 8.42 9.12
CA ALA A 145 3.31 7.69 9.46
C ALA A 145 4.54 8.44 8.92
N GLN A 146 5.69 8.24 9.58
CA GLN A 146 6.97 8.82 9.19
C GLN A 146 7.71 7.87 8.26
N VAL A 147 8.05 8.32 7.05
CA VAL A 147 8.66 7.44 6.04
C VAL A 147 10.12 7.20 6.36
N ASP A 148 10.57 5.95 6.33
CA ASP A 148 11.99 5.55 6.41
C ASP A 148 12.74 6.13 7.62
N VAL A 149 12.08 6.15 8.78
CA VAL A 149 12.69 6.50 10.06
C VAL A 149 13.22 5.25 10.78
N PRO A 150 14.21 5.37 11.67
CA PRO A 150 14.71 4.22 12.42
C PRO A 150 13.63 3.49 13.23
N LEU A 151 13.74 2.17 13.29
CA LEU A 151 12.91 1.33 14.17
C LEU A 151 13.11 1.73 15.63
N HIS A 152 12.04 1.74 16.41
CA HIS A 152 12.13 1.97 17.84
C HIS A 152 13.08 0.98 18.55
N GLY A 153 13.92 1.50 19.45
CA GLY A 153 14.94 0.71 20.15
C GLY A 153 16.10 0.24 19.26
N SER A 154 16.30 0.85 18.08
CA SER A 154 17.51 0.67 17.28
C SER A 154 18.57 1.70 17.67
N LEU A 155 19.85 1.37 17.47
CA LEU A 155 20.98 2.30 17.71
C LEU A 155 20.81 3.63 16.96
N ALA A 156 20.31 3.59 15.73
CA ALA A 156 20.06 4.81 14.94
C ALA A 156 18.97 5.69 15.56
N SER A 157 17.96 5.09 16.22
CA SER A 157 16.93 5.84 16.93
C SER A 157 17.47 6.52 18.20
N GLU A 158 18.44 5.93 18.88
CA GLU A 158 19.04 6.48 20.10
C GLU A 158 19.90 7.71 19.79
N VAL A 159 20.67 7.66 18.71
CA VAL A 159 21.49 8.79 18.23
C VAL A 159 20.63 10.01 17.90
N GLN A 160 19.44 9.80 17.34
CA GLN A 160 18.51 10.88 16.98
C GLN A 160 17.71 11.43 18.17
N THR A 161 17.82 10.83 19.36
CA THR A 161 17.07 11.24 20.56
C THR A 161 18.01 11.44 21.77
N PRO A 162 18.85 12.49 21.80
CA PRO A 162 19.76 12.74 22.92
C PRO A 162 18.97 13.12 24.18
N GLY A 163 18.95 12.27 25.21
CA GLY A 163 18.36 12.59 26.52
C GLY A 163 17.56 11.47 27.19
N ASN A 164 17.21 10.39 26.47
CA ASN A 164 16.61 9.20 27.08
C ASN A 164 17.70 8.21 27.51
N THR A 165 18.42 8.53 28.58
CA THR A 165 19.37 7.63 29.25
C THR A 165 18.66 6.65 30.20
N ALA A 166 17.53 6.08 29.76
CA ALA A 166 16.83 5.03 30.50
C ALA A 166 16.93 3.70 29.76
N HIS A 167 17.70 2.79 30.37
CA HIS A 167 17.99 1.40 29.99
C HIS A 167 19.04 1.19 28.90
N ALA A 168 20.29 1.32 29.36
CA ALA A 168 21.47 0.68 28.81
C ALA A 168 21.17 -0.71 28.23
N LEU A 169 21.64 -0.92 27.00
CA LEU A 169 21.89 -2.23 26.39
C LEU A 169 20.67 -3.18 26.47
N SER A 170 19.77 -3.12 25.49
CA SER A 170 18.86 -4.23 25.19
C SER A 170 19.69 -5.43 24.67
N THR A 171 20.36 -6.05 25.63
CA THR A 171 20.89 -7.40 25.55
C THR A 171 19.70 -8.32 25.29
N SER A 172 19.58 -8.81 24.05
CA SER A 172 18.80 -9.99 23.66
C SER A 172 17.41 -10.17 24.33
N SER A 173 16.30 -9.71 23.74
CA SER A 173 14.99 -10.42 23.85
C SER A 173 13.76 -9.85 23.15
N ASP A 174 13.65 -8.57 22.78
CA ASP A 174 12.34 -8.07 22.31
C ASP A 174 12.20 -8.10 20.78
N SER A 175 12.08 -9.30 20.23
CA SER A 175 11.53 -9.50 18.89
C SER A 175 10.11 -8.95 18.83
N LEU A 176 9.82 -8.07 17.89
CA LEU A 176 8.51 -7.46 17.71
C LEU A 176 7.56 -8.46 17.04
N PRO A 177 6.30 -8.56 17.50
CA PRO A 177 5.31 -9.40 16.86
C PRO A 177 5.06 -8.92 15.42
N VAL A 178 5.03 -9.87 14.49
CA VAL A 178 4.86 -9.61 13.06
C VAL A 178 3.45 -9.99 12.62
N MET A 179 2.78 -9.08 11.93
CA MET A 179 1.58 -9.36 11.16
C MET A 179 1.85 -9.18 9.67
N VAL A 180 1.47 -10.16 8.86
CA VAL A 180 1.38 -9.98 7.41
C VAL A 180 -0.09 -9.73 7.09
N PHE A 181 -0.42 -8.74 6.24
CA PHE A 181 -1.80 -8.32 6.01
C PHE A 181 -2.16 -8.30 4.52
N SER A 182 -3.28 -8.93 4.16
CA SER A 182 -3.84 -9.00 2.82
C SER A 182 -5.10 -8.15 2.66
N HIS A 183 -5.10 -7.23 1.70
CA HIS A 183 -6.24 -6.34 1.44
C HIS A 183 -7.42 -7.06 0.77
N GLY A 184 -8.62 -6.49 0.88
CA GLY A 184 -9.81 -6.99 0.19
C GLY A 184 -9.80 -6.78 -1.33
N PHE A 185 -10.84 -7.28 -2.00
CA PHE A 185 -11.02 -7.05 -3.43
C PHE A 185 -11.27 -5.56 -3.72
N ALA A 186 -10.78 -5.07 -4.86
CA ALA A 186 -10.83 -3.65 -5.23
C ALA A 186 -10.16 -2.70 -4.21
N SER A 187 -9.17 -3.20 -3.47
CA SER A 187 -8.43 -2.44 -2.46
C SER A 187 -6.91 -2.46 -2.71
N SER A 188 -6.14 -1.73 -1.91
CA SER A 188 -4.68 -1.64 -1.97
C SER A 188 -4.03 -1.75 -0.58
N ARG A 189 -2.69 -1.84 -0.56
CA ARG A 189 -1.86 -1.83 0.67
C ARG A 189 -2.07 -0.61 1.57
N THR A 190 -2.52 0.51 1.00
CA THR A 190 -2.66 1.79 1.70
C THR A 190 -4.06 2.06 2.25
N GLN A 191 -5.06 1.21 1.97
CA GLN A 191 -6.44 1.49 2.36
C GLN A 191 -6.80 1.09 3.80
N TYR A 192 -5.96 0.30 4.46
CA TYR A 192 -6.16 -0.15 5.85
C TYR A 192 -5.24 0.57 6.85
N THR A 193 -4.59 1.66 6.45
CA THR A 193 -3.56 2.36 7.24
C THR A 193 -3.99 2.71 8.65
N ARG A 194 -5.27 3.07 8.86
CA ARG A 194 -5.77 3.37 10.20
C ARG A 194 -5.66 2.18 11.15
N TYR A 195 -6.01 0.98 10.67
CA TYR A 195 -5.96 -0.26 11.45
C TYR A 195 -4.51 -0.74 11.60
N LEU A 196 -3.78 -0.83 10.49
CA LEU A 196 -2.41 -1.36 10.48
C LEU A 196 -1.43 -0.46 11.22
N GLY A 197 -1.55 0.86 11.06
CA GLY A 197 -0.76 1.82 11.81
C GLY A 197 -1.14 1.88 13.29
N GLU A 198 -2.39 1.61 13.67
CA GLU A 198 -2.75 1.48 15.09
C GLU A 198 -2.03 0.31 15.75
N LEU A 199 -1.99 -0.85 15.07
CA LEU A 199 -1.22 -2.01 15.54
C LEU A 199 0.26 -1.66 15.67
N ALA A 200 0.83 -0.98 14.67
CA ALA A 200 2.22 -0.54 14.72
C ALA A 200 2.51 0.43 15.87
N SER A 201 1.60 1.37 16.14
CA SER A 201 1.73 2.29 17.28
C SER A 201 1.72 1.59 18.64
N ARG A 202 1.28 0.33 18.68
CA ARG A 202 1.21 -0.55 19.86
C ARG A 202 2.31 -1.63 19.87
N GLY A 203 3.30 -1.52 18.99
CA GLY A 203 4.49 -2.38 19.01
C GLY A 203 4.51 -3.52 17.99
N PHE A 204 3.56 -3.59 17.05
CA PHE A 204 3.59 -4.58 15.98
C PHE A 204 4.42 -4.09 14.79
N VAL A 205 5.06 -5.03 14.09
CA VAL A 205 5.52 -4.81 12.71
C VAL A 205 4.47 -5.41 11.78
N VAL A 206 3.90 -4.59 10.90
CA VAL A 206 2.82 -5.00 9.99
C VAL A 206 3.26 -4.85 8.54
N ALA A 207 3.33 -5.94 7.79
CA ALA A 207 3.60 -5.94 6.35
C ALA A 207 2.27 -5.96 5.57
N ALA A 208 1.87 -4.81 5.01
CA ALA A 208 0.65 -4.66 4.22
C ALA A 208 0.96 -4.88 2.73
N LEU A 209 0.51 -5.99 2.15
CA LEU A 209 0.81 -6.32 0.75
C LEU A 209 -0.02 -5.49 -0.22
N GLU A 210 0.54 -5.22 -1.39
CA GLU A 210 -0.20 -4.84 -2.59
C GLU A 210 -0.24 -6.04 -3.51
N HIS A 211 -1.43 -6.60 -3.75
CA HIS A 211 -1.58 -7.79 -4.59
C HIS A 211 -1.69 -7.42 -6.07
N ARG A 212 -0.95 -8.14 -6.93
CA ARG A 212 -0.94 -7.94 -8.40
C ARG A 212 -1.73 -9.00 -9.17
N ASP A 213 -2.55 -9.77 -8.48
CA ASP A 213 -3.49 -10.80 -8.98
C ASP A 213 -4.67 -10.23 -9.80
N GLY A 214 -4.69 -8.93 -10.08
CA GLY A 214 -5.80 -8.26 -10.75
C GLY A 214 -6.98 -7.94 -9.84
N SER A 215 -6.85 -8.10 -8.52
CA SER A 215 -7.89 -7.70 -7.55
C SER A 215 -7.76 -6.26 -7.07
N ALA A 216 -6.55 -5.70 -7.03
CA ALA A 216 -6.31 -4.29 -6.72
C ALA A 216 -6.81 -3.39 -7.87
N PRO A 217 -7.27 -2.15 -7.60
CA PRO A 217 -7.67 -1.22 -8.65
C PRO A 217 -6.51 -0.99 -9.62
N GLY A 218 -5.31 -0.80 -9.11
CA GLY A 218 -4.11 -0.96 -9.90
C GLY A 218 -2.83 -0.79 -9.09
N SER A 219 -1.75 -1.32 -9.63
CA SER A 219 -0.40 -1.33 -9.06
C SER A 219 0.62 -1.09 -10.17
N ILE A 220 1.83 -0.69 -9.79
CA ILE A 220 2.97 -0.63 -10.70
C ILE A 220 3.95 -1.71 -10.26
N VAL A 221 4.31 -2.59 -11.20
CA VAL A 221 5.42 -3.52 -11.03
C VAL A 221 6.67 -2.81 -11.57
N MET A 222 7.55 -2.43 -10.65
CA MET A 222 8.84 -1.85 -11.02
C MET A 222 9.80 -2.97 -11.43
N ARG A 223 10.49 -2.78 -12.55
CA ARG A 223 11.45 -3.75 -13.09
C ARG A 223 12.82 -3.08 -13.19
N GLN A 224 13.87 -3.82 -12.83
CA GLN A 224 15.23 -3.35 -13.04
C GLN A 224 15.54 -3.37 -14.55
N ASN A 225 16.00 -2.25 -15.08
CA ASN A 225 16.46 -2.12 -16.47
C ASN A 225 15.39 -2.48 -17.53
N ALA A 226 14.11 -2.37 -17.19
CA ALA A 226 13.00 -2.58 -18.12
C ALA A 226 11.86 -1.61 -17.81
N GLU A 227 10.94 -1.45 -18.76
CA GLU A 227 9.75 -0.62 -18.57
C GLU A 227 8.91 -1.13 -17.39
N HIS A 228 8.44 -0.19 -16.58
CA HIS A 228 7.52 -0.48 -15.50
C HIS A 228 6.18 -0.96 -16.06
N GLU A 229 5.61 -1.98 -15.43
CA GLU A 229 4.33 -2.52 -15.85
C GLU A 229 3.19 -1.93 -15.02
N HIS A 230 2.15 -1.44 -15.69
CA HIS A 230 0.91 -1.01 -15.03
C HIS A 230 -0.06 -2.18 -14.90
N ARG A 231 -0.12 -2.80 -13.72
CA ARG A 231 -1.04 -3.89 -13.43
C ARG A 231 -2.37 -3.34 -12.95
N LEU A 232 -3.34 -3.26 -13.85
CA LEU A 232 -4.72 -2.86 -13.53
C LEU A 232 -5.56 -4.05 -13.09
N MET A 233 -6.67 -3.75 -12.39
CA MET A 233 -7.73 -4.74 -12.18
C MET A 233 -8.11 -5.44 -13.49
N PHE A 234 -8.29 -6.75 -13.43
CA PHE A 234 -8.79 -7.54 -14.55
C PHE A 234 -9.78 -8.63 -14.10
N ALA A 235 -10.55 -9.12 -15.07
CA ALA A 235 -11.55 -10.15 -14.90
C ALA A 235 -11.36 -11.21 -16.00
N LEU A 236 -12.05 -12.34 -15.86
CA LEU A 236 -11.97 -13.45 -16.80
C LEU A 236 -12.13 -13.04 -18.28
N ARG A 237 -12.97 -12.05 -18.58
CA ARG A 237 -13.16 -11.51 -19.95
C ARG A 237 -11.90 -10.92 -20.60
N HIS A 238 -10.90 -10.53 -19.80
CA HIS A 238 -9.63 -9.99 -20.28
C HIS A 238 -8.57 -11.08 -20.55
N LEU A 239 -8.83 -12.32 -20.10
CA LEU A 239 -7.96 -13.48 -20.31
C LEU A 239 -8.36 -14.23 -21.57
N ARG A 240 -7.41 -14.91 -22.21
CA ARG A 240 -7.69 -15.73 -23.38
C ARG A 240 -8.75 -16.80 -23.09
N HIS A 241 -9.54 -17.12 -24.12
CA HIS A 241 -10.63 -18.08 -24.02
C HIS A 241 -10.16 -19.52 -23.73
N ASP A 242 -8.90 -19.83 -24.07
CA ASP A 242 -8.24 -21.11 -23.83
C ASP A 242 -7.60 -21.23 -22.43
N SER A 243 -7.86 -20.27 -21.53
CA SER A 243 -7.31 -20.28 -20.17
C SER A 243 -7.82 -21.43 -19.30
N GLY A 244 -8.94 -22.06 -19.65
CA GLY A 244 -9.56 -23.11 -18.84
C GLY A 244 -10.16 -22.63 -17.51
N LEU A 245 -10.22 -21.32 -17.30
CA LEU A 245 -10.74 -20.71 -16.07
C LEU A 245 -12.24 -20.40 -16.20
N ASP A 246 -12.97 -20.71 -15.13
CA ASP A 246 -14.31 -20.25 -14.83
C ASP A 246 -14.29 -19.23 -13.67
N GLY A 247 -15.46 -18.82 -13.17
CA GLY A 247 -15.54 -17.83 -12.09
C GLY A 247 -14.85 -18.27 -10.79
N ALA A 248 -14.98 -19.54 -10.41
CA ALA A 248 -14.44 -20.06 -9.16
C ALA A 248 -12.94 -20.32 -9.26
N SER A 249 -12.50 -21.01 -10.32
CA SER A 249 -11.08 -21.26 -10.59
C SER A 249 -10.30 -19.96 -10.86
N PHE A 250 -10.91 -18.93 -11.45
CA PHE A 250 -10.29 -17.60 -11.55
C PHE A 250 -10.02 -17.01 -10.16
N LYS A 251 -10.97 -17.13 -9.23
CA LYS A 251 -10.76 -16.69 -7.84
C LYS A 251 -9.71 -17.51 -7.11
N GLN A 252 -9.65 -18.81 -7.36
CA GLN A 252 -8.58 -19.65 -6.81
C GLN A 252 -7.22 -19.25 -7.37
N ALA A 253 -7.08 -19.03 -8.68
CA ALA A 253 -5.84 -18.54 -9.28
C ALA A 253 -5.39 -17.19 -8.70
N GLN A 254 -6.35 -16.31 -8.37
CA GLN A 254 -6.07 -15.06 -7.64
C GLN A 254 -5.53 -15.35 -6.22
N LEU A 255 -6.15 -16.24 -5.46
CA LEU A 255 -5.69 -16.62 -4.12
C LEU A 255 -4.31 -17.29 -4.15
N ASP A 256 -4.06 -18.18 -5.11
CA ASP A 256 -2.77 -18.85 -5.29
C ASP A 256 -1.66 -17.85 -5.62
N PHE A 257 -1.95 -16.86 -6.47
CA PHE A 257 -1.03 -15.75 -6.75
C PHE A 257 -0.72 -14.96 -5.48
N ARG A 258 -1.76 -14.60 -4.71
CA ARG A 258 -1.59 -13.87 -3.45
C ARG A 258 -0.80 -14.67 -2.43
N GLN A 259 -0.97 -15.99 -2.37
CA GLN A 259 -0.18 -16.84 -1.48
C GLN A 259 1.30 -16.83 -1.85
N ILE A 260 1.64 -16.89 -3.15
CA ILE A 260 3.03 -16.72 -3.59
C ILE A 260 3.59 -15.38 -3.11
N GLU A 261 2.83 -14.29 -3.24
CA GLU A 261 3.26 -12.98 -2.74
C GLU A 261 3.48 -12.98 -1.22
N ILE A 262 2.63 -13.67 -0.45
CA ILE A 262 2.79 -13.83 1.01
C ILE A 262 4.08 -14.59 1.35
N GLU A 263 4.34 -15.72 0.69
CA GLU A 263 5.55 -16.54 0.90
C GLU A 263 6.83 -15.73 0.62
N GLU A 264 6.83 -14.96 -0.47
CA GLU A 264 7.94 -14.10 -0.84
C GLU A 264 8.11 -12.91 0.12
N THR A 265 7.01 -12.30 0.59
CA THR A 265 7.07 -11.30 1.66
C THR A 265 7.69 -11.89 2.93
N VAL A 266 7.28 -13.09 3.36
CA VAL A 266 7.88 -13.78 4.51
C VAL A 266 9.38 -14.01 4.30
N ARG A 267 9.79 -14.41 3.08
CA ARG A 267 11.21 -14.58 2.74
C ARG A 267 11.99 -13.27 2.88
N VAL A 268 11.44 -12.15 2.39
CA VAL A 268 12.07 -10.81 2.52
C VAL A 268 12.17 -10.40 3.98
N LEU A 269 11.11 -10.56 4.78
CA LEU A 269 11.13 -10.27 6.21
C LEU A 269 12.21 -11.09 6.93
N ARG A 270 12.33 -12.38 6.58
CA ARG A 270 13.35 -13.26 7.16
C ARG A 270 14.76 -12.78 6.81
N HIS A 271 15.00 -12.35 5.57
CA HIS A 271 16.29 -11.78 5.18
C HIS A 271 16.61 -10.51 5.98
N ILE A 272 15.63 -9.63 6.23
CA ILE A 272 15.80 -8.45 7.08
C ILE A 272 16.19 -8.87 8.50
N ASP A 273 15.46 -9.81 9.09
CA ASP A 273 15.72 -10.30 10.46
C ASP A 273 17.08 -10.99 10.61
N GLU A 274 17.54 -11.71 9.57
CA GLU A 274 18.87 -12.32 9.54
C GLU A 274 20.01 -11.31 9.34
N GLY A 275 19.70 -10.03 9.19
CA GLY A 275 20.69 -8.95 9.05
C GLY A 275 21.07 -8.63 7.60
N ARG A 276 20.29 -9.07 6.62
CA ARG A 276 20.47 -8.72 5.19
C ARG A 276 19.69 -7.46 4.78
N GLY A 277 19.33 -6.60 5.73
CA GLY A 277 18.57 -5.37 5.49
C GLY A 277 19.19 -4.44 4.44
N ASP A 278 20.52 -4.28 4.45
CA ASP A 278 21.22 -3.44 3.44
C ASP A 278 21.10 -4.01 2.01
N GLN A 279 21.04 -5.34 1.87
CA GLN A 279 20.84 -5.99 0.56
C GLN A 279 19.42 -5.76 0.04
N ILE A 280 18.43 -5.85 0.95
CA ILE A 280 17.02 -5.54 0.61
C ILE A 280 16.89 -4.07 0.21
N PHE A 281 17.52 -3.15 0.95
CA PHE A 281 17.54 -1.73 0.60
C PHE A 281 18.16 -1.47 -0.77
N ALA A 282 19.33 -2.05 -1.04
CA ALA A 282 20.02 -1.89 -2.33
C ALA A 282 19.20 -2.43 -3.52
N GLY A 283 18.41 -3.48 -3.31
CA GLY A 283 17.50 -4.05 -4.31
C GLY A 283 16.12 -3.39 -4.38
N ASN A 284 15.75 -2.55 -3.41
CA ASN A 284 14.42 -1.96 -3.31
C ASN A 284 14.24 -0.82 -4.31
N LEU A 285 13.38 -1.05 -5.30
CA LEU A 285 13.09 -0.07 -6.35
C LEU A 285 12.30 1.15 -5.86
N ARG A 286 11.75 1.09 -4.65
CA ARG A 286 11.08 2.23 -3.99
C ARG A 286 12.07 3.19 -3.34
N GLY A 287 13.34 2.79 -3.18
CA GLY A 287 14.38 3.64 -2.58
C GLY A 287 14.14 3.95 -1.10
N GLU A 288 13.45 3.08 -0.36
CA GLU A 288 13.18 3.18 1.07
C GLU A 288 13.75 1.98 1.84
N GLY A 289 13.99 2.12 3.14
CA GLY A 289 14.55 1.07 3.99
C GLY A 289 16.02 1.24 4.32
N GLN A 290 16.54 2.48 4.34
CA GLN A 290 17.96 2.76 4.57
C GLN A 290 18.47 2.24 5.92
N ASP A 291 17.57 2.14 6.91
CA ASP A 291 17.88 1.71 8.28
C ASP A 291 17.50 0.24 8.54
N LEU A 292 17.16 -0.54 7.51
CA LEU A 292 16.78 -1.96 7.67
C LEU A 292 17.88 -2.82 8.29
N LYS A 293 19.16 -2.44 8.20
CA LYS A 293 20.25 -3.11 8.94
C LYS A 293 20.02 -3.16 10.46
N GLY A 294 19.32 -2.16 11.01
CA GLY A 294 19.00 -2.07 12.43
C GLY A 294 17.88 -3.03 12.90
N TRP A 295 17.32 -3.81 11.98
CA TRP A 295 16.21 -4.73 12.23
C TRP A 295 16.65 -6.18 12.47
N ARG A 296 17.97 -6.45 12.44
CA ARG A 296 18.53 -7.78 12.69
C ARG A 296 18.07 -8.33 14.04
N GLY A 297 17.45 -9.51 14.04
CA GLY A 297 16.94 -10.21 15.23
C GLY A 297 15.78 -9.49 15.93
N ARG A 298 15.07 -8.60 15.21
CA ARG A 298 13.98 -7.79 15.76
C ARG A 298 12.60 -8.28 15.36
N LEU A 299 12.46 -9.30 14.53
CA LEU A 299 11.18 -9.75 13.99
C LEU A 299 10.84 -11.16 14.49
N ALA A 300 9.70 -11.31 15.18
CA ALA A 300 9.19 -12.61 15.63
C ALA A 300 8.53 -13.41 14.48
N ILE A 301 9.27 -13.65 13.39
CA ILE A 301 8.73 -14.19 12.12
C ILE A 301 8.22 -15.62 12.26
N ASN A 302 8.87 -16.44 13.07
CA ASN A 302 8.50 -17.86 13.26
C ASN A 302 7.17 -18.04 14.03
N ASN A 303 6.59 -16.96 14.55
CA ASN A 303 5.29 -16.95 15.19
C ASN A 303 4.46 -15.75 14.68
N ALA A 304 4.54 -15.49 13.37
CA ALA A 304 3.80 -14.39 12.76
C ALA A 304 2.30 -14.65 12.77
N THR A 305 1.51 -13.58 12.62
CA THR A 305 0.05 -13.66 12.41
C THR A 305 -0.26 -13.23 10.98
N ILE A 306 -1.19 -13.92 10.31
CA ILE A 306 -1.73 -13.46 9.02
C ILE A 306 -3.06 -12.73 9.26
N GLY A 307 -3.21 -11.53 8.71
CA GLY A 307 -4.42 -10.75 8.76
C GLY A 307 -5.00 -10.55 7.37
N GLY A 308 -6.31 -10.36 7.27
CA GLY A 308 -6.89 -9.94 6.01
C GLY A 308 -8.34 -9.50 6.12
N HIS A 309 -8.82 -8.79 5.11
CA HIS A 309 -10.20 -8.34 4.99
C HIS A 309 -10.87 -8.86 3.71
N SER A 310 -12.13 -9.30 3.78
CA SER A 310 -12.88 -9.84 2.64
C SER A 310 -12.05 -10.88 1.88
N PHE A 311 -11.77 -10.67 0.60
CA PHE A 311 -10.95 -11.57 -0.19
C PHE A 311 -9.54 -11.85 0.41
N GLY A 312 -8.96 -10.88 1.12
CA GLY A 312 -7.71 -11.09 1.87
C GLY A 312 -7.89 -11.90 3.15
N ALA A 313 -9.08 -11.88 3.75
CA ALA A 313 -9.45 -12.75 4.86
C ALA A 313 -9.64 -14.20 4.37
N THR A 314 -10.21 -14.41 3.18
CA THR A 314 -10.23 -15.73 2.52
C THR A 314 -8.80 -16.26 2.32
N LEU A 315 -7.88 -15.42 1.84
CA LEU A 315 -6.46 -15.78 1.73
C LEU A 315 -5.85 -16.13 3.09
N ALA A 316 -6.12 -15.34 4.13
CA ALA A 316 -5.59 -15.59 5.47
C ALA A 316 -6.01 -16.96 6.01
N LEU A 317 -7.22 -17.42 5.68
CA LEU A 317 -7.65 -18.79 5.99
C LEU A 317 -6.93 -19.85 5.14
N GLN A 318 -6.72 -19.58 3.84
CA GLN A 318 -5.97 -20.47 2.94
C GLN A 318 -4.52 -20.67 3.41
N THR A 319 -3.84 -19.62 3.87
CA THR A 319 -2.42 -19.71 4.30
C THR A 319 -2.23 -20.39 5.65
N LEU A 320 -3.30 -20.58 6.43
CA LEU A 320 -3.27 -21.40 7.65
C LEU A 320 -3.40 -22.90 7.36
N LYS A 321 -3.77 -23.27 6.14
CA LYS A 321 -3.90 -24.68 5.75
C LYS A 321 -2.52 -25.34 5.82
N ASP A 322 -2.45 -26.50 6.48
CA ASP A 322 -1.22 -27.31 6.63
C ASP A 322 -0.07 -26.61 7.42
N GLY A 323 -0.40 -25.64 8.28
CA GLY A 323 0.59 -24.79 8.96
C GLY A 323 1.30 -25.39 10.19
N PRO A 324 2.17 -24.61 10.85
CA PRO A 324 3.05 -23.57 10.29
C PRO A 324 4.22 -24.21 9.53
N SER A 325 4.70 -23.55 8.47
CA SER A 325 5.87 -23.98 7.70
C SER A 325 6.91 -22.86 7.58
N THR A 326 8.08 -23.17 7.01
CA THR A 326 9.10 -22.15 6.74
C THR A 326 8.61 -21.08 5.76
N ALA A 327 7.72 -21.41 4.83
CA ALA A 327 7.18 -20.44 3.87
C ALA A 327 5.96 -19.67 4.43
N LEU A 328 5.17 -20.33 5.29
CA LEU A 328 3.95 -19.80 5.90
C LEU A 328 4.03 -19.99 7.44
N PRO A 329 4.77 -19.14 8.16
CA PRO A 329 5.07 -19.31 9.59
C PRO A 329 3.96 -18.76 10.49
N PHE A 330 2.70 -18.89 10.06
CA PHE A 330 1.58 -18.25 10.73
C PHE A 330 1.03 -19.14 11.84
N GLY A 331 1.11 -18.67 13.08
CA GLY A 331 0.56 -19.36 14.26
C GLY A 331 -0.94 -19.09 14.47
N GLY A 332 -1.49 -18.09 13.78
CA GLY A 332 -2.91 -17.73 13.84
C GLY A 332 -3.28 -16.68 12.79
N ALA A 333 -4.58 -16.39 12.68
CA ALA A 333 -5.10 -15.39 11.76
C ALA A 333 -6.10 -14.42 12.38
N VAL A 334 -6.13 -13.19 11.84
CA VAL A 334 -7.20 -12.22 12.06
C VAL A 334 -7.98 -12.04 10.76
N VAL A 335 -9.23 -12.48 10.76
CA VAL A 335 -10.06 -12.59 9.56
C VAL A 335 -11.21 -11.59 9.67
N LEU A 336 -11.18 -10.54 8.85
CA LEU A 336 -12.14 -9.43 8.89
C LEU A 336 -13.15 -9.59 7.74
N ASP A 337 -14.38 -9.99 8.05
CA ASP A 337 -15.48 -10.10 7.08
C ASP A 337 -15.15 -11.00 5.85
N PRO A 338 -14.82 -12.29 6.05
CA PRO A 338 -14.26 -13.20 5.03
C PRO A 338 -15.14 -13.51 3.82
#